data_AF-A0A850F9V7-F1
#
_entry.id   AF-A0A850F9V7-F1
#
_cell.length_a   1.000
_cell.length_b   1.000
_cell.length_c   1.000
_cell.angle_alpha   90.00
_cell.angle_beta   90.00
_cell.angle_gamma   90.00
#
_symmetry.space_group_name_H-M   'P 1'
#
loop_
_entity.id
_entity.type
_entity.pdbx_description
1 polymer ?
#
loop_
_entity_poly.entity_id
_entity_poly.type
_entity_poly.pdbx_seq_one_letter_code
_entity_poly.pdbx_strand_id
1 'polypeptide(L)' 'MVTFETVMEIKILHKQGMSSRAIARELGISRNTVKRYLRAQSEPPKYTPRPAVTSLLDEYRDYIRQRIADAHP' A
#
# COMPACT_ATOMS: atom_id res chain seq x y z
N MET A 1 -3.12 4.52 7.76
CA MET A 1 -2.11 3.46 7.49
C MET A 1 -2.61 2.19 8.16
N VAL A 2 -2.52 1.01 7.54
CA VAL A 2 -2.96 -0.24 8.20
C VAL A 2 -1.84 -0.73 9.11
N THR A 3 -2.11 -0.85 10.40
CA THR A 3 -1.14 -1.25 11.44
C THR A 3 -1.14 -2.76 11.63
N PHE A 4 -0.12 -3.31 12.30
CA PHE A 4 -0.08 -4.73 12.64
C PHE A 4 -1.29 -5.17 13.47
N GLU A 5 -1.74 -4.32 14.41
CA GLU A 5 -2.92 -4.55 15.26
C GLU A 5 -4.18 -4.74 14.40
N THR A 6 -4.44 -3.81 13.46
CA THR A 6 -5.58 -3.93 12.56
C THR A 6 -5.52 -5.18 11.68
N VAL A 7 -4.33 -5.65 11.30
CA VAL A 7 -4.16 -6.92 10.56
C VAL A 7 -4.50 -8.12 11.44
N MET A 8 -4.08 -8.11 12.70
CA MET A 8 -4.42 -9.16 13.66
C MET A 8 -5.92 -9.20 13.91
N GLU A 9 -6.55 -8.04 14.10
CA GLU A 9 -7.98 -7.90 14.32
C GLU A 9 -8.80 -8.44 13.14
N ILE A 10 -8.41 -8.13 11.89
CA ILE A 10 -9.00 -8.73 10.69
C ILE A 10 -8.98 -10.27 10.76
N LYS A 11 -7.86 -10.86 11.19
CA LYS A 11 -7.70 -12.33 11.28
C LYS A 11 -8.54 -12.92 12.41
N ILE A 12 -8.62 -12.26 13.55
CA ILE A 12 -9.44 -12.69 14.69
C ILE A 12 -10.92 -12.68 14.30
N LEU A 13 -11.44 -11.57 13.77
CA LEU A 13 -12.85 -11.44 13.37
C LEU A 13 -13.22 -12.45 12.28
N HIS A 14 -12.31 -12.72 11.33
CA HIS A 14 -12.55 -13.75 10.33
C HIS A 14 -12.57 -15.16 10.91
N LYS A 15 -11.69 -15.48 11.88
CA LYS A 15 -11.72 -16.75 12.62
C LYS A 15 -13.00 -16.93 13.43
N GLN A 16 -13.60 -15.83 13.90
CA GLN A 16 -14.92 -15.82 14.55
C GLN A 16 -16.09 -16.02 13.56
N GLY A 17 -15.82 -16.18 12.26
CA GLY A 17 -16.83 -16.44 11.24
C GLY A 17 -17.40 -15.19 10.56
N MET A 18 -16.89 -13.99 10.86
CA MET A 18 -17.37 -12.77 10.21
C MET A 18 -16.98 -12.73 8.74
N SER A 19 -17.92 -12.29 7.89
CA SER A 19 -17.65 -12.07 6.47
C SER A 19 -16.69 -10.88 6.25
N SER A 20 -15.93 -10.88 5.15
CA SER A 20 -15.04 -9.75 4.83
C SER A 20 -15.78 -8.40 4.69
N ARG A 21 -17.08 -8.42 4.36
CA ARG A 21 -17.92 -7.20 4.31
C ARG A 21 -18.26 -6.69 5.70
N ALA A 22 -18.55 -7.59 6.65
CA ALA A 22 -18.81 -7.24 8.03
C ALA A 22 -17.55 -6.64 8.68
N ILE A 23 -16.41 -7.31 8.53
CA ILE A 23 -15.10 -6.84 9.03
C ILE A 23 -14.75 -5.45 8.46
N ALA A 24 -14.99 -5.23 7.17
CA ALA A 24 -14.73 -3.94 6.53
C ALA A 24 -15.57 -2.81 7.13
N ARG A 25 -16.84 -3.09 7.47
CA ARG A 25 -17.74 -2.13 8.10
C ARG A 25 -17.34 -1.86 9.55
N GLU A 26 -16.99 -2.90 10.28
CA GLU A 26 -16.56 -2.83 11.69
C GLU A 26 -15.29 -1.99 11.85
N LEU A 27 -14.28 -2.28 11.03
CA LEU A 27 -12.97 -1.63 11.12
C LEU A 27 -12.85 -0.33 10.31
N GLY A 28 -13.90 0.07 9.58
CA GLY A 28 -13.88 1.27 8.75
C GLY A 28 -12.87 1.25 7.59
N ILE A 29 -12.48 0.07 7.11
CA ILE A 29 -11.48 -0.11 6.04
C ILE A 29 -12.10 -0.72 4.78
N SER A 30 -11.44 -0.55 3.64
CA SER A 30 -11.95 -1.12 2.39
C SER A 30 -12.01 -2.66 2.46
N ARG A 31 -13.07 -3.24 1.86
CA ARG A 31 -13.19 -4.68 1.60
C ARG A 31 -11.94 -5.28 0.94
N ASN A 32 -11.30 -4.53 0.05
CA ASN A 32 -10.10 -4.98 -0.65
C ASN A 32 -8.90 -5.10 0.29
N THR A 33 -8.80 -4.19 1.27
CA THR A 33 -7.82 -4.25 2.35
C THR A 33 -8.02 -5.51 3.20
N VAL A 34 -9.25 -5.78 3.65
CA VAL A 34 -9.59 -7.00 4.40
C VAL A 34 -9.21 -8.25 3.60
N LYS A 35 -9.65 -8.34 2.34
CA LYS A 35 -9.35 -9.49 1.47
C LYS A 35 -7.84 -9.68 1.25
N ARG A 36 -7.08 -8.59 1.11
CA ARG A 36 -5.61 -8.63 0.97
C ARG A 36 -4.97 -9.25 2.20
N TYR A 37 -5.33 -8.79 3.41
CA TYR A 37 -4.71 -9.25 4.65
C TYR A 37 -5.19 -10.63 5.12
N LEU A 38 -6.37 -11.08 4.71
CA LEU A 38 -6.80 -12.47 4.91
C LEU A 38 -6.00 -13.46 4.04
N ARG A 39 -5.53 -13.03 2.87
CA ARG A 39 -4.67 -13.84 1.99
C ARG A 39 -3.19 -13.77 2.35
N ALA A 40 -2.76 -12.66 2.95
CA ALA A 40 -1.39 -12.45 3.35
C ALA A 40 -1.04 -13.36 4.55
N GLN A 41 0.15 -13.98 4.48
CA GLN A 41 0.71 -14.70 5.61
C GLN A 41 0.91 -13.76 6.80
N SER A 42 1.06 -14.32 8.01
CA SER A 42 1.17 -13.64 9.32
C SER A 42 2.34 -12.67 9.46
N GLU A 43 3.00 -12.30 8.38
CA GLU A 43 4.07 -11.33 8.41
C GLU A 43 3.51 -9.93 8.62
N PRO A 44 4.19 -9.11 9.45
CA PRO A 44 3.83 -7.73 9.62
C PRO A 44 3.91 -7.01 8.27
N PRO A 45 3.00 -6.06 7.99
CA PRO A 45 3.06 -5.28 6.76
C PRO A 45 4.38 -4.50 6.70
N LYS A 46 5.35 -5.02 5.95
CA LYS A 46 6.58 -4.29 5.63
C LYS A 46 6.28 -3.33 4.49
N TYR A 47 6.32 -2.03 4.78
CA TYR A 47 6.30 -1.03 3.73
C TYR A 47 7.63 -1.11 2.97
N THR A 48 7.60 -1.69 1.76
CA THR A 48 8.73 -1.65 0.86
C THR A 48 8.61 -0.40 -0.03
N PRO A 49 9.74 0.28 -0.34
CA PRO A 49 9.74 1.30 -1.36
C PRO A 49 9.12 0.74 -2.64
N ARG A 50 8.35 1.57 -3.36
CA ARG A 50 7.84 1.15 -4.66
C ARG A 50 9.04 0.79 -5.56
N PRO A 51 8.96 -0.32 -6.30
CA PRO A 51 10.02 -0.64 -7.26
C PRO A 51 10.18 0.54 -8.21
N ALA A 52 11.43 0.87 -8.54
CA ALA A 52 11.69 1.89 -9.55
C ALA A 52 11.08 1.41 -10.87
N VAL A 53 10.09 2.15 -11.37
CA VAL A 53 9.49 1.91 -12.68
C VAL A 53 10.14 2.88 -13.65
N THR A 54 10.48 2.39 -14.84
CA THR A 54 10.94 3.23 -15.94
C THR A 54 9.84 4.25 -16.28
N SER A 55 10.14 5.51 -16.06
CA SER A 55 9.29 6.63 -16.46
C SER A 55 9.54 6.96 -17.93
N LEU A 56 8.51 7.42 -18.64
CA LEU A 56 8.66 8.01 -19.97
C LEU A 56 9.71 9.14 -19.98
N LEU A 57 9.83 9.84 -18.85
CA LEU A 57 10.77 10.94 -18.68
C LEU A 57 12.21 10.49 -18.39
N ASP A 58 12.45 9.19 -18.16
CA ASP A 58 13.79 8.71 -17.84
C ASP A 58 14.76 8.90 -19.02
N GLU A 59 14.26 8.77 -20.27
CA GLU A 59 15.03 9.07 -21.49
C GLU A 59 15.44 10.54 -21.60
N TYR A 60 14.69 11.44 -20.97
CA TYR A 60 14.88 12.89 -21.05
C TYR A 60 15.46 13.48 -19.76
N ARG A 61 15.87 12.65 -18.78
CA ARG A 61 16.32 13.12 -17.47
C ARG A 61 17.42 14.16 -17.55
N ASP A 62 18.40 13.94 -18.42
CA ASP A 62 19.56 14.82 -18.52
C ASP A 62 19.18 16.16 -19.17
N TYR A 63 18.33 16.14 -20.19
CA TYR A 63 17.76 17.35 -20.77
C TYR A 63 16.96 18.17 -19.74
N ILE A 64 16.11 17.51 -18.95
CA ILE A 64 15.31 18.18 -17.92
C ILE A 64 16.21 18.80 -16.84
N ARG A 65 17.24 18.08 -16.40
CA ARG A 65 18.21 18.59 -15.41
C ARG A 65 18.95 19.81 -15.92
N GLN A 66 19.40 19.78 -17.18
CA GLN A 66 20.09 20.91 -17.80
C GLN A 66 19.17 22.15 -17.83
N ARG A 67 17.92 21.97 -18.28
CA ARG A 67 16.94 23.05 -18.34
C ARG A 67 16.61 23.67 -16.98
N ILE A 68 16.61 22.88 -15.90
CA ILE A 68 16.43 23.38 -14.53
C ILE A 68 17.63 24.21 -14.10
N ALA A 69 18.85 23.75 -14.40
CA ALA A 69 20.08 24.48 -14.07
C ALA A 69 20.16 25.81 -14.83
N ASP A 70 19.86 25.81 -16.14
CA ASP A 70 19.88 27.00 -16.98
C ASP A 70 18.84 28.06 -16.56
N ALA A 71 17.75 27.62 -15.91
CA ALA A 71 16.67 28.48 -15.44
C ALA A 71 16.86 28.96 -13.99
N HIS A 72 17.93 28.54 -13.32
CA HIS A 72 18.23 28.99 -11.96
C HIS A 72 18.77 30.44 -12.02
N PRO A 73 18.24 31.39 -11.22
CA PRO A 73 18.74 32.76 -11.17
C PRO A 73 20.15 32.85 -10.58
#